data_AF-A0A7Y5G2F6-F1
#
_entry.id   AF-A0A7Y5G2F6-F1
#
_cell.length_a   1.000
_cell.length_b   1.000
_cell.length_c   1.000
_cell.angle_alpha   90.00
_cell.angle_beta   90.00
_cell.angle_gamma   90.00
#
_symmetry.space_group_name_H-M   'P 1'
#
loop_
_entity.id
_entity.type
_entity.pdbx_description
1 polymer ?
#
loop_
_entity_poly.entity_id
_entity_poly.type
_entity_poly.pdbx_seq_one_letter_code
_entity_poly.pdbx_strand_id
1 'polypeptide(L)'
;CMRVLPRTQNMRLLTPEELVQQNDGTNVLGSGIDPAQIDESQAVDVLLAAGDVSVHHPNVIHGSNANTSSRWRRGLTIRYIPASTRILSEKKHPSAFMLRGEAVRGVNEYNPWPKYVAGRHMPFGGWQAWNQKCELQNRKNRNGA
;
A
#
# COMPACT_ATOMS: atom_id res chain seq x y z
N CYS A 1 12.21 -7.74 -10.45
CA CYS A 1 11.76 -6.44 -9.87
C CYS A 1 10.24 -6.33 -10.02
N MET A 2 9.61 -5.22 -9.62
CA MET A 2 8.22 -4.95 -10.04
C MET A 2 8.23 -4.53 -11.51
N ARG A 3 7.22 -4.94 -12.26
CA ARG A 3 6.97 -4.53 -13.64
C ARG A 3 5.60 -3.89 -13.71
N VAL A 4 5.42 -2.90 -14.59
CA VAL A 4 4.14 -2.23 -14.80
C VAL A 4 3.80 -2.18 -16.28
N LEU A 5 2.52 -2.26 -16.62
CA LEU A 5 2.04 -1.89 -17.96
C LEU A 5 1.67 -0.41 -17.93
N PRO A 6 2.44 0.48 -18.60
CA PRO A 6 2.18 1.91 -18.58
C PRO A 6 0.78 2.25 -19.10
N ARG A 7 0.21 3.36 -18.61
CA ARG A 7 -1.09 3.92 -19.05
C ARG A 7 -2.33 3.06 -18.78
N THR A 8 -2.21 1.98 -18.00
CA THR A 8 -3.33 1.08 -17.68
C THR A 8 -4.15 1.51 -16.46
N GLN A 9 -3.75 2.58 -15.75
CA GLN A 9 -4.38 2.99 -14.49
C GLN A 9 -5.85 3.42 -14.60
N ASN A 10 -6.31 3.78 -15.81
CA ASN A 10 -7.68 4.18 -16.11
C ASN A 10 -8.49 3.08 -16.78
N MET A 11 -7.93 1.87 -16.91
CA MET A 11 -8.70 0.72 -17.40
C MET A 11 -9.77 0.32 -16.38
N ARG A 12 -10.79 -0.38 -16.87
CA ARG A 12 -11.81 -0.97 -16.02
C ARG A 12 -11.15 -1.94 -15.05
N LEU A 13 -11.50 -1.83 -13.76
CA LEU A 13 -11.11 -2.83 -12.77
C LEU A 13 -11.88 -4.12 -12.99
N LEU A 14 -11.16 -5.24 -12.96
CA LEU A 14 -11.75 -6.57 -12.95
C LEU A 14 -12.34 -6.86 -11.57
N THR A 15 -13.50 -7.50 -11.53
CA THR A 15 -14.07 -8.04 -10.29
C THR A 15 -13.33 -9.32 -9.89
N PRO A 16 -13.42 -9.76 -8.62
CA PRO A 16 -12.81 -11.02 -8.19
C PRO A 16 -13.22 -12.23 -9.03
N GLU A 17 -14.45 -12.26 -9.55
CA GLU A 17 -14.99 -13.33 -10.39
C GLU A 17 -14.41 -13.32 -11.81
N GLU A 18 -13.91 -12.18 -12.28
CA GLU A 18 -13.27 -12.02 -13.59
C GLU A 18 -11.78 -12.36 -13.57
N LEU A 19 -11.17 -12.49 -12.38
CA LEU A 19 -9.78 -12.91 -12.24
C LEU A 19 -9.67 -14.43 -12.45
N VAL A 20 -8.66 -14.84 -13.20
CA VAL A 20 -8.38 -16.27 -13.43
C VAL A 20 -7.60 -16.84 -12.26
N GLN A 21 -7.91 -18.08 -11.90
CA GLN A 21 -7.16 -18.82 -10.89
C GLN A 21 -5.76 -19.15 -11.42
N GLN A 22 -4.74 -18.92 -10.61
CA GLN A 22 -3.33 -19.16 -10.94
C GLN A 22 -2.75 -20.13 -9.92
N ASN A 23 -3.12 -21.41 -10.06
CA ASN A 23 -2.85 -22.50 -9.10
C ASN A 23 -1.59 -23.32 -9.43
N ASP A 24 -0.67 -22.77 -10.21
CA ASP A 24 0.56 -23.46 -10.62
C ASP A 24 1.66 -23.45 -9.55
N GLY A 25 1.39 -22.88 -8.36
CA GLY A 25 2.35 -22.75 -7.27
C GLY A 25 3.41 -21.68 -7.50
N THR A 26 3.34 -20.92 -8.59
CA THR A 26 4.27 -19.84 -8.91
C THR A 26 3.77 -18.47 -8.44
N ASN A 27 2.46 -18.33 -8.19
CA ASN A 27 1.85 -17.09 -7.74
C ASN A 27 1.48 -17.13 -6.24
N VAL A 28 1.87 -16.07 -5.51
CA VAL A 28 1.55 -15.84 -4.09
C VAL A 28 0.11 -15.36 -3.83
N LEU A 29 -0.59 -14.86 -4.85
CA LEU A 29 -1.96 -14.33 -4.78
C LEU A 29 -3.03 -15.36 -5.14
N GLY A 30 -2.65 -16.49 -5.77
CA GLY A 30 -3.57 -17.55 -6.22
C GLY A 30 -4.52 -17.18 -7.36
N SER A 31 -4.57 -15.91 -7.77
CA SER A 31 -5.38 -15.41 -8.88
C SER A 31 -4.72 -14.20 -9.54
N GLY A 32 -5.10 -13.91 -10.79
CA GLY A 32 -4.54 -12.81 -11.56
C GLY A 32 -5.37 -12.44 -12.79
N ILE A 33 -4.91 -11.42 -13.52
CA ILE A 33 -5.47 -11.06 -14.83
C ILE A 33 -5.13 -12.20 -15.80
N ASP A 34 -6.08 -12.56 -16.67
CA ASP A 34 -5.84 -13.52 -17.74
C ASP A 34 -4.65 -13.05 -18.61
N PRO A 35 -3.58 -13.85 -18.75
CA PRO A 35 -2.45 -13.52 -19.62
C PRO A 35 -2.87 -13.19 -21.06
N ALA A 36 -3.97 -13.75 -21.56
CA ALA A 36 -4.49 -13.43 -22.89
C ALA A 36 -5.03 -11.99 -23.02
N GLN A 37 -5.28 -11.32 -21.90
CA GLN A 37 -5.78 -9.93 -21.86
C GLN A 37 -4.67 -8.89 -21.65
N ILE A 38 -3.41 -9.33 -21.51
CA ILE A 38 -2.25 -8.47 -21.28
C ILE A 38 -1.17 -8.73 -22.31
N ASP A 39 -0.60 -7.66 -22.86
CA ASP A 39 0.63 -7.75 -23.66
C ASP A 39 1.83 -7.47 -22.75
N GLU A 40 2.42 -8.53 -22.18
CA GLU A 40 3.58 -8.41 -21.30
C GLU A 40 4.83 -7.84 -22.00
N SER A 41 4.89 -7.82 -23.34
CA SER A 41 6.00 -7.20 -24.07
C SER A 41 6.05 -5.68 -23.87
N GLN A 42 4.91 -5.07 -23.51
CA GLN A 42 4.80 -3.64 -23.18
C GLN A 42 5.15 -3.34 -21.72
N ALA A 43 5.41 -4.35 -20.89
CA ALA A 43 5.68 -4.14 -19.48
C ALA A 43 7.09 -3.58 -19.26
N VAL A 44 7.17 -2.51 -18.48
CA VAL A 44 8.43 -1.85 -18.12
C VAL A 44 8.86 -2.22 -16.71
N ASP A 45 10.17 -2.45 -16.54
CA ASP A 45 10.76 -2.80 -15.26
C ASP A 45 10.95 -1.57 -14.38
N VAL A 46 10.52 -1.67 -13.13
CA VAL A 46 10.77 -0.66 -12.09
C VAL A 46 12.01 -1.08 -11.31
N LEU A 47 13.18 -0.63 -11.79
CA LEU A 47 14.48 -0.89 -11.18
C LEU A 47 14.76 0.14 -10.09
N LEU A 48 15.03 -0.34 -8.87
CA LEU A 48 15.21 0.47 -7.67
C LEU A 48 16.42 -0.05 -6.89
N ALA A 49 17.26 0.87 -6.42
CA ALA A 49 18.27 0.60 -5.40
C ALA A 49 17.63 0.55 -4.00
N ALA A 50 18.40 0.10 -3.01
CA ALA A 50 17.94 0.11 -1.62
C ALA A 50 17.72 1.56 -1.15
N GLY A 51 16.48 1.87 -0.77
CA GLY A 51 16.07 3.21 -0.34
C GLY A 51 15.31 4.01 -1.40
N ASP A 52 15.35 3.58 -2.66
CA ASP A 52 14.56 4.22 -3.72
C ASP A 52 13.05 3.96 -3.54
N VAL A 53 12.25 4.86 -4.10
CA VAL A 53 10.79 4.82 -4.02
C VAL A 53 10.20 4.91 -5.42
N SER A 54 9.20 4.06 -5.68
CA SER A 54 8.31 4.20 -6.83
C SER A 54 6.92 4.58 -6.33
N VAL A 55 6.29 5.56 -6.99
CA VAL A 55 4.91 5.97 -6.75
C VAL A 55 4.11 5.66 -7.99
N HIS A 56 3.00 4.95 -7.83
CA HIS A 56 2.09 4.60 -8.93
C HIS A 56 0.65 4.60 -8.45
N HIS A 57 -0.29 4.77 -9.40
CA HIS A 57 -1.71 4.64 -9.14
C HIS A 57 -2.05 3.18 -8.77
N PRO A 58 -2.90 2.90 -7.77
CA PRO A 58 -3.17 1.53 -7.32
C PRO A 58 -3.75 0.61 -8.42
N ASN A 59 -4.41 1.19 -9.41
CA ASN A 59 -5.04 0.46 -10.52
C ASN A 59 -4.12 0.24 -11.72
N VAL A 60 -2.87 0.74 -11.71
CA VAL A 60 -1.94 0.38 -12.78
C VAL A 60 -1.73 -1.13 -12.76
N ILE A 61 -1.80 -1.79 -13.91
CA ILE A 61 -1.50 -3.22 -13.97
C ILE A 61 -0.02 -3.37 -13.67
N HIS A 62 0.28 -4.16 -12.63
CA HIS A 62 1.61 -4.40 -12.14
C HIS A 62 1.78 -5.83 -11.66
N GLY A 63 3.00 -6.33 -11.72
CA GLY A 63 3.36 -7.68 -11.29
C GLY A 63 4.85 -7.79 -11.02
N SER A 64 5.33 -9.00 -10.79
CA SER A 64 6.77 -9.27 -10.73
C SER A 64 7.05 -10.71 -11.12
N ASN A 65 8.17 -10.91 -11.81
CA ASN A 65 8.67 -12.24 -12.09
C ASN A 65 9.18 -12.93 -10.81
N ALA A 66 9.27 -14.25 -10.86
CA ALA A 66 9.92 -15.05 -9.82
C ALA A 66 11.33 -14.54 -9.52
N ASN A 67 11.70 -14.55 -8.24
CA ASN A 67 13.06 -14.22 -7.82
C ASN A 67 13.96 -15.45 -7.97
N THR A 68 14.84 -15.44 -8.97
CA THR A 68 15.78 -16.52 -9.26
C THR A 68 17.14 -16.35 -8.55
N SER A 69 17.31 -15.30 -7.75
CA SER A 69 18.56 -15.06 -7.01
C SER A 69 18.58 -15.73 -5.64
N SER A 70 19.77 -15.88 -5.06
CA SER A 70 19.96 -16.37 -3.69
C SER A 70 19.62 -15.33 -2.60
N ARG A 71 19.16 -14.12 -2.97
CA ARG A 71 18.89 -13.02 -2.04
C ARG A 71 17.41 -12.68 -2.00
N TRP A 72 16.90 -12.35 -0.82
CA TRP A 72 15.52 -11.87 -0.70
C TRP A 72 15.34 -10.48 -1.28
N ARG A 73 14.25 -10.29 -2.04
CA ARG A 73 13.72 -8.97 -2.40
C ARG A 73 12.69 -8.55 -1.34
N ARG A 74 12.94 -7.46 -0.62
CA ARG A 74 12.02 -6.92 0.41
C ARG A 74 11.54 -5.53 -0.02
N GLY A 75 10.23 -5.32 -0.01
CA GLY A 75 9.61 -4.04 -0.31
C GLY A 75 8.63 -3.64 0.78
N LEU A 76 8.44 -2.32 0.96
CA LEU A 76 7.42 -1.74 1.81
C LEU A 76 6.41 -1.00 0.94
N THR A 77 5.14 -1.40 0.99
CA THR A 77 4.06 -0.72 0.28
C THR A 77 3.30 0.17 1.24
N ILE A 78 3.21 1.46 0.90
CA ILE A 78 2.38 2.43 1.62
C ILE A 78 1.31 2.94 0.65
N ARG A 79 0.04 2.84 1.06
CA ARG A 79 -1.09 3.32 0.27
C ARG A 79 -1.61 4.63 0.85
N TYR A 80 -1.76 5.64 0.01
CA TYR A 80 -2.34 6.93 0.36
C TYR A 80 -3.69 7.08 -0.33
N ILE A 81 -4.67 7.58 0.43
CA ILE A 81 -5.97 8.00 -0.10
C ILE A 81 -6.24 9.43 0.38
N PRO A 82 -6.93 10.26 -0.40
CA PRO A 82 -7.42 11.54 0.10
C PRO A 82 -8.47 11.31 1.21
N ALA A 83 -8.63 12.29 2.10
CA ALA A 83 -9.59 12.19 3.20
C ALA A 83 -11.06 12.06 2.75
N SER A 84 -11.35 12.39 1.48
CA SER A 84 -12.66 12.23 0.84
C SER A 84 -12.96 10.80 0.38
N THR A 85 -11.97 9.90 0.30
CA THR A 85 -12.19 8.49 -0.08
C THR A 85 -12.71 7.69 1.11
N ARG A 86 -13.87 7.05 0.98
CA ARG A 86 -14.45 6.17 2.01
C ARG A 86 -13.82 4.78 1.97
N ILE A 87 -13.46 4.26 3.14
CA ILE A 87 -13.06 2.87 3.34
C ILE A 87 -14.33 2.04 3.57
N LEU A 88 -14.55 1.04 2.72
CA LEU A 88 -15.76 0.19 2.76
C LEU A 88 -15.62 -1.08 3.61
N SER A 89 -14.49 -1.25 4.30
CA SER A 89 -14.32 -2.42 5.18
C SER A 89 -15.26 -2.34 6.37
N GLU A 90 -15.94 -3.45 6.67
CA GLU A 90 -16.80 -3.57 7.86
C GLU A 90 -16.03 -3.44 9.17
N LYS A 91 -14.72 -3.75 9.14
CA LYS A 91 -13.83 -3.62 10.29
C LYS A 91 -13.01 -2.36 10.18
N LYS A 92 -12.65 -1.77 11.32
CA LYS A 92 -11.73 -0.65 11.36
C LYS A 92 -10.41 -1.02 10.68
N HIS A 93 -10.07 -0.30 9.62
CA HIS A 93 -8.88 -0.61 8.85
C HIS A 93 -7.61 -0.31 9.68
N PRO A 94 -6.71 -1.29 9.89
CA PRO A 94 -5.61 -1.14 10.85
C PRO A 94 -4.60 -0.04 10.46
N SER A 95 -4.49 0.24 9.16
CA SER A 95 -3.57 1.24 8.62
C SER A 95 -4.22 2.58 8.26
N ALA A 96 -5.47 2.83 8.67
CA ALA A 96 -6.14 4.11 8.41
C ALA A 96 -5.62 5.20 9.36
N PHE A 97 -4.54 5.89 9.01
CA PHE A 97 -3.99 7.01 9.78
C PHE A 97 -4.18 8.33 9.04
N MET A 98 -4.62 9.38 9.74
CA MET A 98 -4.66 10.74 9.17
C MET A 98 -3.25 11.33 9.19
N LEU A 99 -2.57 11.28 8.04
CA LEU A 99 -1.15 11.67 7.95
C LEU A 99 -0.93 13.16 7.67
N ARG A 100 -1.83 13.78 6.90
CA ARG A 100 -1.75 15.18 6.45
C ARG A 100 -3.15 15.75 6.25
N GLY A 101 -3.33 17.03 6.54
CA GLY A 101 -4.62 17.70 6.41
C GLY A 101 -5.58 17.37 7.55
N GLU A 102 -6.87 17.42 7.25
CA GLU A 102 -7.96 17.23 8.21
C GLU A 102 -8.90 16.11 7.75
N ALA A 103 -9.58 15.50 8.71
CA ALA A 103 -10.60 14.49 8.42
C ALA A 103 -11.85 15.12 7.81
N VAL A 104 -12.50 14.41 6.88
CA VAL A 104 -13.82 14.79 6.39
C VAL A 104 -14.87 14.11 7.26
N ARG A 105 -15.72 14.91 7.90
CA ARG A 105 -16.78 14.43 8.80
C ARG A 105 -17.64 13.36 8.13
N GLY A 106 -17.83 12.24 8.80
CA GLY A 106 -18.68 11.14 8.34
C GLY A 106 -18.09 10.27 7.22
N VAL A 107 -16.85 10.52 6.76
CA VAL A 107 -16.22 9.70 5.71
C VAL A 107 -15.48 8.50 6.29
N ASN A 108 -14.50 8.72 7.17
CA ASN A 108 -13.75 7.64 7.83
C ASN A 108 -13.44 7.98 9.29
N GLU A 109 -13.18 6.94 10.07
CA GLU A 109 -12.50 7.05 11.36
C GLU A 109 -11.03 6.69 11.20
N TYR A 110 -10.15 7.51 11.80
CA TYR A 110 -8.71 7.30 11.74
C TYR A 110 -8.16 6.74 13.05
N ASN A 111 -7.14 5.90 12.96
CA ASN A 111 -6.39 5.39 14.09
C ASN A 111 -5.48 6.48 14.67
N PRO A 112 -5.23 6.45 15.99
CA PRO A 112 -4.20 7.28 16.58
C PRO A 112 -2.84 6.90 15.99
N TRP A 113 -1.99 7.91 15.77
CA TRP A 113 -0.60 7.71 15.39
C TRP A 113 0.11 6.83 16.42
N PRO A 114 0.84 5.79 15.97
CA PRO A 114 1.46 4.82 16.85
C PRO A 114 2.65 5.44 17.58
N LYS A 115 2.67 5.30 18.90
CA LYS A 115 3.84 5.65 19.72
C LYS A 115 4.87 4.52 19.69
N TYR A 116 6.14 4.88 19.76
CA TYR A 116 7.22 3.96 20.08
C TYR A 116 7.01 3.36 21.47
N VAL A 117 7.20 2.04 21.59
CA VAL A 117 7.12 1.26 22.83
C VAL A 117 8.37 0.41 22.93
N ALA A 118 9.21 0.69 23.93
CA ALA A 118 10.45 -0.06 24.18
C ALA A 118 10.13 -1.54 24.42
N GLY A 119 10.99 -2.44 23.92
CA GLY A 119 10.80 -3.89 24.01
C GLY A 119 9.77 -4.49 23.03
N ARG A 120 8.90 -3.66 22.42
CA ARG A 120 7.93 -4.10 21.40
C ARG A 120 8.32 -3.67 19.99
N HIS A 121 8.80 -2.44 19.83
CA HIS A 121 9.15 -1.87 18.52
C HIS A 121 10.66 -1.85 18.33
N MET A 122 11.11 -1.97 17.07
CA MET A 122 12.52 -1.79 16.73
C MET A 122 12.97 -0.38 17.17
N PRO A 123 14.04 -0.25 18.00
CA PRO A 123 14.51 1.05 18.45
C PRO A 123 15.02 1.89 17.27
N PHE A 124 14.78 3.19 17.32
CA PHE A 124 15.27 4.14 16.33
C PHE A 124 15.62 5.48 17.00
N GLY A 125 16.57 6.21 16.43
CA GLY A 125 16.95 7.54 16.92
C GLY A 125 15.79 8.53 16.83
N GLY A 126 15.61 9.37 17.86
CA GLY A 126 14.56 10.39 17.88
C GLY A 126 13.16 9.89 18.26
N TRP A 127 13.04 8.67 18.80
CA TRP A 127 11.74 8.11 19.20
C TRP A 127 11.00 8.95 20.27
N GLN A 128 11.73 9.69 21.13
CA GLN A 128 11.10 10.60 22.10
C GLN A 128 10.36 11.74 21.40
N ALA A 129 11.02 12.39 20.44
CA ALA A 129 10.42 13.46 19.63
C ALA A 129 9.25 12.92 18.78
N TRP A 130 9.39 11.70 18.25
CA TRP A 130 8.30 11.00 17.58
C TRP A 130 7.08 10.82 18.51
N ASN A 131 7.28 10.35 19.73
CA ASN A 131 6.19 10.15 20.68
C ASN A 131 5.48 11.46 21.03
N GLN A 132 6.23 12.55 21.26
CA GLN A 132 5.66 13.88 21.48
C GLN A 132 4.82 14.34 20.28
N LYS A 133 5.32 14.14 19.05
CA LYS A 133 4.58 14.44 17.82
C LYS A 133 3.29 13.63 17.70
N CYS A 134 3.34 12.32 17.97
CA CYS A 134 2.16 11.46 17.96
C CYS A 134 1.11 11.94 18.96
N GLU A 135 1.52 12.36 20.16
CA GLU A 135 0.59 12.89 21.16
C GLU A 135 -0.12 14.16 20.70
N LEU A 136 0.62 15.10 20.11
CA LEU A 136 0.04 16.32 19.54
C LEU A 136 -0.94 16.00 18.41
N GLN A 137 -0.57 15.14 17.47
CA GLN A 137 -1.44 14.76 16.35
C GLN A 137 -2.69 14.04 16.83
N ASN A 138 -2.56 13.14 17.82
CA ASN A 138 -3.69 12.39 18.38
C ASN A 138 -4.65 13.27 19.19
N ARG A 139 -4.19 14.40 19.74
CA ARG A 139 -5.07 15.40 20.34
C ARG A 139 -5.84 16.16 19.25
N LYS A 140 -5.16 16.60 18.18
CA LYS A 140 -5.81 17.29 17.05
C LYS A 140 -6.89 16.44 16.39
N ASN A 141 -6.59 15.19 16.08
CA ASN A 141 -7.53 14.28 15.41
C ASN A 141 -8.78 13.96 16.27
N ARG A 142 -8.71 14.12 17.60
CA ARG A 142 -9.87 13.96 18.49
C ARG A 142 -10.76 15.19 18.54
N ASN A 143 -10.20 16.38 18.35
CA ASN A 143 -10.92 17.65 18.47
C ASN A 143 -11.49 18.15 17.13
N GLY A 144 -11.05 17.59 16.00
CA GLY A 144 -11.51 17.93 14.65
C GLY A 144 -12.42 16.88 13.99
N ALA A 145 -12.91 15.91 14.76
CA ALA A 145 -13.86 14.88 14.31
C ALA A 145 -15.29 15.21 14.79
#